data_AF-A0AAP0L171-F1
#
_entry.id   AF-A0AAP0L171-F1
#
_cell.length_a   1.000
_cell.length_b   1.000
_cell.length_c   1.000
_cell.angle_alpha   90.00
_cell.angle_beta   90.00
_cell.angle_gamma   90.00
#
_symmetry.space_group_name_H-M   'P 1'
#
loop_
_entity.id
_entity.type
_entity.pdbx_description
1 polymer ?
#
loop_
_entity_poly.entity_id
_entity_poly.type
_entity_poly.pdbx_seq_one_letter_code
_entity_poly.pdbx_strand_id
1 'polypeptide(L)'
;MLFKCHWFDPTQNGTQLHRKLSLVEVHKNRWFNRYEPFILAMHAHQVYYLPYPSIGRRERSDWLDICKLQPKFVDETNVISSEMANSDNAFQADQNENMFLVEVDIDP
;
A
#
# COMPACT_ATOMS: atom_id res chain seq x y z
N MET A 1 -1.27 -13.13 -6.99
CA MET A 1 -0.86 -13.17 -5.57
C MET A 1 -2.03 -12.78 -4.68
N LEU A 2 -2.27 -13.52 -3.59
CA LEU A 2 -3.30 -13.25 -2.57
C LEU A 2 -2.63 -12.98 -1.21
N PHE A 3 -3.18 -12.05 -0.43
CA PHE A 3 -2.76 -11.80 0.95
C PHE A 3 -3.81 -12.32 1.92
N LYS A 4 -3.39 -13.02 2.96
CA LYS A 4 -4.26 -13.35 4.10
C LYS A 4 -4.43 -12.11 4.96
N CYS A 5 -5.67 -11.69 5.19
CA CYS A 5 -5.99 -10.44 5.85
C CYS A 5 -6.90 -10.63 7.07
N HIS A 6 -6.81 -9.67 8.00
CA HIS A 6 -7.82 -9.43 9.02
C HIS A 6 -8.32 -8.01 8.80
N TRP A 7 -9.64 -7.81 8.82
CA TRP A 7 -10.25 -6.54 8.46
C TRP A 7 -10.72 -5.78 9.69
N PHE A 8 -10.57 -4.46 9.64
CA PHE A 8 -11.28 -3.58 10.56
C PHE A 8 -12.77 -3.58 10.23
N ASP A 9 -13.60 -3.28 11.23
CA ASP A 9 -15.05 -3.19 11.05
C ASP A 9 -15.40 -2.00 10.13
N PRO A 10 -16.01 -2.23 8.95
CA PRO A 10 -16.32 -1.19 7.98
C PRO A 10 -17.54 -0.34 8.37
N THR A 11 -18.25 -0.70 9.44
CA THR A 11 -19.39 0.09 9.92
C THR A 11 -18.94 1.38 10.60
N GLN A 12 -19.87 2.31 10.83
CA GLN A 12 -19.60 3.59 11.51
C GLN A 12 -19.03 3.43 12.92
N ASN A 13 -19.16 2.25 13.53
CA ASN A 13 -18.59 1.93 14.85
C ASN A 13 -17.11 1.54 14.79
N GLY A 14 -16.60 1.19 13.61
CA GLY A 14 -15.23 0.73 13.40
C GLY A 14 -14.43 1.57 12.42
N THR A 15 -15.08 2.23 11.46
CA THR A 15 -14.48 3.08 10.45
C THR A 15 -15.21 4.41 10.38
N GLN A 16 -14.49 5.53 10.42
CA GLN A 16 -15.06 6.87 10.34
C GLN A 16 -14.26 7.77 9.41
N LEU A 17 -14.92 8.77 8.84
CA LEU A 17 -14.26 9.80 8.04
C LEU A 17 -14.16 11.08 8.86
N HIS A 18 -12.95 11.55 9.11
CA HIS A 18 -12.69 12.81 9.79
C HIS A 18 -13.06 13.98 8.87
N ARG A 19 -14.26 14.55 9.04
CA ARG A 19 -14.82 15.59 8.15
C ARG A 19 -13.91 16.81 7.92
N LYS A 20 -13.04 17.16 8.87
CA LYS A 20 -12.18 18.36 8.75
C LYS A 20 -10.91 18.14 7.94
N LEU A 21 -10.40 16.91 7.92
CA LEU A 21 -9.08 16.55 7.37
C LEU A 21 -9.21 15.52 6.24
N SER A 22 -10.43 15.04 5.96
CA SER A 22 -10.72 13.96 5.01
C SER A 22 -9.87 12.71 5.24
N LEU A 23 -9.50 12.45 6.49
CA LEU A 23 -8.74 11.27 6.90
C LEU A 23 -9.70 10.14 7.28
N VAL A 24 -9.36 8.92 6.92
CA VAL A 24 -10.09 7.73 7.35
C VAL A 24 -9.51 7.29 8.69
N GLU A 25 -10.36 7.12 9.69
CA GLU A 25 -10.00 6.63 11.02
C GLU A 25 -10.56 5.21 11.19
N VAL A 26 -9.80 4.34 11.85
CA VAL A 26 -10.26 2.99 12.24
C VAL A 26 -10.08 2.74 13.72
N HIS A 27 -11.02 2.01 14.31
CA HIS A 27 -11.00 1.66 15.72
C HIS A 27 -10.18 0.38 15.95
N LYS A 28 -9.10 0.48 16.75
CA LYS A 28 -8.09 -0.58 16.90
C LYS A 28 -8.62 -1.91 17.45
N ASN A 29 -9.70 -1.87 18.23
CA ASN A 29 -10.32 -3.06 18.84
C ASN A 29 -11.57 -3.57 18.10
N ARG A 30 -11.94 -2.99 16.95
CA ARG A 30 -13.14 -3.37 16.20
C ARG A 30 -12.75 -4.09 14.92
N TRP A 31 -13.09 -5.37 14.88
CA TRP A 31 -12.73 -6.27 13.79
C TRP A 31 -13.98 -6.70 13.03
N PHE A 32 -13.82 -6.93 11.74
CA PHE A 32 -14.86 -7.50 10.90
C PHE A 32 -14.98 -9.01 11.16
N ASN A 33 -16.08 -9.43 11.79
CA ASN A 33 -16.27 -10.80 12.25
C ASN A 33 -16.84 -11.77 11.19
N ARG A 34 -16.81 -11.41 9.90
CA ARG A 34 -17.26 -12.30 8.82
C ARG A 34 -16.07 -12.96 8.14
N TYR A 35 -16.29 -14.14 7.58
CA TYR A 35 -15.25 -14.87 6.86
C TYR A 35 -14.98 -14.22 5.50
N GLU A 36 -13.95 -13.38 5.45
CA GLU A 36 -13.43 -12.76 4.23
C GLU A 36 -11.89 -12.71 4.32
N PRO A 37 -11.19 -13.83 4.09
CA PRO A 37 -9.81 -13.98 4.52
C PRO A 37 -8.74 -13.46 3.55
N PHE A 38 -9.09 -13.11 2.30
CA PHE A 38 -8.09 -12.80 1.28
C PHE A 38 -8.43 -11.58 0.42
N ILE A 39 -7.39 -10.81 0.07
CA ILE A 39 -7.45 -9.78 -0.97
C ILE A 39 -6.43 -10.07 -2.07
N LEU A 40 -6.77 -9.72 -3.31
CA LEU A 40 -5.83 -9.72 -4.43
C LEU A 40 -4.80 -8.60 -4.24
N ALA A 41 -3.53 -8.92 -4.46
CA ALA A 41 -2.45 -7.94 -4.33
C ALA A 41 -2.68 -6.69 -5.21
N MET A 42 -3.26 -6.87 -6.41
CA MET A 42 -3.58 -5.76 -7.33
C MET A 42 -4.66 -4.80 -6.80
N HIS A 43 -5.52 -5.25 -5.87
CA HIS A 43 -6.58 -4.44 -5.27
C HIS A 43 -6.17 -3.85 -3.91
N ALA A 44 -5.06 -4.32 -3.35
CA ALA A 44 -4.57 -3.86 -2.06
C ALA A 44 -3.72 -2.58 -2.22
N HIS A 45 -3.90 -1.65 -1.29
CA HIS A 45 -3.08 -0.45 -1.18
C HIS A 45 -2.29 -0.48 0.12
N GLN A 46 -1.03 -0.03 0.07
CA GLN A 46 -0.23 0.14 1.27
C GLN A 46 -0.66 1.40 2.02
N VAL A 47 -0.89 1.25 3.33
CA VAL A 47 -1.29 2.33 4.23
C VAL A 47 -0.44 2.30 5.49
N TYR A 48 -0.33 3.44 6.16
CA TYR A 48 0.31 3.56 7.47
C TYR A 48 -0.73 3.98 8.51
N TYR A 49 -0.69 3.33 9.69
CA TYR A 49 -1.58 3.62 10.81
C TYR A 49 -0.87 4.55 11.80
N LEU A 50 -1.50 5.69 12.10
CA LEU A 50 -1.00 6.68 13.03
C LEU A 50 -1.85 6.70 14.30
N PRO A 51 -1.26 6.59 15.50
CA PRO A 51 -1.99 6.87 16.72
C PRO A 51 -2.37 8.35 16.74
N TYR A 52 -3.58 8.63 17.22
CA TYR A 52 -4.06 10.00 17.30
C TYR A 52 -3.17 10.83 18.25
N PRO A 53 -2.68 12.02 17.86
CA PRO A 53 -1.72 12.81 18.65
C PRO A 53 -2.32 13.46 19.92
N SER A 54 -3.54 13.11 20.31
CA SER A 54 -4.20 13.72 21.47
C SER A 54 -3.70 13.15 22.78
N ILE A 55 -2.73 13.84 23.38
CA ILE A 55 -2.39 13.66 24.80
C ILE A 55 -3.64 13.96 25.65
N GLY A 56 -4.10 12.96 26.39
CA GLY A 56 -5.15 13.12 27.41
C GLY A 56 -6.59 12.84 26.97
N ARG A 57 -6.89 12.56 25.69
CA ARG A 57 -8.25 12.16 25.27
C ARG A 57 -8.36 10.65 25.09
N ARG A 58 -8.76 9.95 26.17
CA ARG A 58 -8.91 8.48 26.17
C ARG A 58 -9.83 7.97 25.06
N GLU A 59 -10.92 8.68 24.78
CA GLU A 59 -11.88 8.31 23.72
C GLU A 59 -11.25 8.24 22.32
N ARG A 60 -10.27 9.10 22.03
CA ARG A 60 -9.56 9.14 20.74
C ARG A 60 -8.37 8.20 20.68
N SER A 61 -7.90 7.70 21.83
CA SER A 61 -6.76 6.78 21.91
C SER A 61 -7.05 5.38 21.35
N ASP A 62 -8.31 5.05 21.13
CA ASP A 62 -8.74 3.79 20.50
C ASP A 62 -8.87 3.89 18.98
N TRP A 63 -8.68 5.10 18.41
CA TRP A 63 -8.75 5.36 16.98
C TRP A 63 -7.35 5.55 16.38
N LEU A 64 -7.19 5.07 15.16
CA LEU A 64 -5.98 5.17 14.34
C LEU A 64 -6.32 5.91 13.05
N ASP A 65 -5.51 6.90 12.70
CA ASP A 65 -5.62 7.59 11.42
C ASP A 65 -4.90 6.79 10.34
N ILE A 66 -5.53 6.67 9.16
CA ILE A 66 -4.99 5.96 8.01
C ILE A 66 -4.43 6.96 7.00
N CYS A 67 -3.14 6.84 6.71
CA CYS A 67 -2.49 7.56 5.63
C CYS A 67 -2.17 6.62 4.47
N LYS A 68 -2.65 6.96 3.26
CA LYS A 68 -2.28 6.25 2.04
C LYS A 68 -0.81 6.51 1.72
N LEU A 69 -0.02 5.45 1.59
CA LEU A 69 1.37 5.58 1.15
C LEU A 69 1.41 5.73 -0.36
N GLN A 70 2.14 6.72 -0.82
CA GLN A 70 2.54 6.82 -2.22
C GLN A 70 3.84 6.02 -2.37
N PRO A 71 3.89 5.01 -3.26
CA PRO A 71 5.13 4.27 -3.49
C PRO A 71 6.19 5.25 -3.97
N LYS A 72 7.28 5.38 -3.21
CA LYS A 72 8.47 6.08 -3.66
C LYS A 72 9.36 5.04 -4.34
N PHE A 73 9.42 5.09 -5.66
CA PHE A 73 10.45 4.37 -6.39
C PHE A 73 11.79 5.03 -6.08
N VAL A 74 12.62 4.37 -5.28
CA VAL A 74 14.01 4.76 -5.10
C VAL A 74 14.77 4.04 -6.19
N ASP A 75 15.20 4.79 -7.21
CA ASP A 75 16.08 4.24 -8.24
C ASP A 75 17.46 4.05 -7.60
N GLU A 76 17.81 2.81 -7.25
CA GLU A 76 19.10 2.47 -6.63
C GLU A 76 20.29 2.74 -7.57
N THR A 77 20.02 3.14 -8.82
CA THR A 77 21.00 3.47 -9.86
C THR A 77 21.83 4.73 -9.59
N ASN A 78 21.51 5.55 -8.59
CA ASN A 78 22.28 6.77 -8.27
C ASN A 78 23.09 6.73 -6.97
N VAL A 79 23.03 5.63 -6.21
CA VAL A 79 23.86 5.50 -4.98
C VAL A 79 25.21 4.84 -5.28
N ILE A 80 25.33 4.11 -6.39
CA ILE A 80 26.56 3.38 -6.75
C ILE A 80 27.45 4.17 -7.73
N SER A 81 26.98 5.31 -8.24
CA SER A 81 27.68 6.11 -9.26
C SER A 81 28.91 6.88 -8.76
N SER A 82 29.19 6.92 -7.44
CA SER A 82 30.37 7.64 -6.92
C SER A 82 31.59 6.77 -6.63
N GLU A 83 31.51 5.43 -6.66
CA GLU A 83 32.62 4.61 -6.16
C GLU A 83 33.17 3.53 -7.11
N MET A 84 32.54 3.22 -8.24
CA MET A 84 33.03 2.12 -9.10
C MET A 84 32.90 2.40 -10.61
N ALA A 85 33.42 3.54 -11.06
CA ALA A 85 33.77 3.78 -12.46
C ALA A 85 35.30 3.75 -12.64
N ASN A 86 35.91 2.59 -12.36
CA ASN A 86 37.29 2.28 -12.75
C ASN A 86 37.41 0.76 -12.94
N SER A 87 36.84 0.24 -14.03
CA SER A 87 37.26 -1.03 -14.62
C SER A 87 36.61 -1.17 -15.99
N ASP A 88 37.37 -0.83 -17.02
CA ASP A 88 37.10 -1.09 -18.43
C ASP A 88 36.80 -2.57 -18.67
N ASN A 89 35.53 -2.97 -18.79
CA ASN A 89 35.17 -4.23 -19.43
C ASN A 89 33.90 -4.03 -20.26
N ALA A 90 34.10 -3.90 -21.57
CA ALA A 90 33.04 -3.87 -22.56
C ALA A 90 32.37 -5.25 -22.70
N PHE A 91 31.05 -5.31 -22.58
CA PHE A 91 30.25 -6.45 -23.03
C PHE A 91 29.09 -5.96 -23.91
N GLN A 92 29.01 -6.50 -25.13
CA GLN A 92 28.06 -6.17 -26.19
C GLN A 92 26.71 -6.92 -26.05
N ALA A 93 25.69 -6.39 -26.75
CA ALA A 93 24.24 -6.68 -26.85
C ALA A 93 23.82 -8.19 -26.95
N ASP A 94 22.54 -8.63 -26.79
CA ASP A 94 21.33 -8.11 -27.45
C ASP A 94 20.02 -8.87 -27.05
N GLN A 95 18.86 -8.26 -27.42
CA GLN A 95 17.49 -8.81 -27.67
C GLN A 95 16.38 -8.85 -26.58
N ASN A 96 15.53 -7.80 -26.64
CA ASN A 96 14.06 -7.80 -26.78
C ASN A 96 13.21 -8.90 -26.09
N GLU A 97 12.34 -8.49 -25.16
CA GLU A 97 10.94 -8.93 -25.17
C GLU A 97 9.98 -7.76 -24.87
N ASN A 98 9.28 -7.32 -25.92
CA ASN A 98 8.14 -6.42 -25.86
C ASN A 98 7.03 -7.04 -25.02
N MET A 99 6.63 -6.38 -23.93
CA MET A 99 5.38 -6.69 -23.22
C MET A 99 4.20 -6.13 -24.03
N PHE A 100 3.71 -6.89 -25.02
CA PHE A 100 2.49 -6.59 -25.76
C PHE A 100 1.28 -7.13 -25.00
N LEU A 101 0.40 -6.25 -24.52
CA LEU A 101 -0.90 -6.62 -23.96
C LEU A 101 -1.84 -6.97 -25.13
N VAL A 102 -2.23 -8.23 -25.24
CA VAL A 102 -3.31 -8.66 -26.14
C VAL A 102 -4.63 -8.55 -25.37
N GLU A 103 -5.48 -7.60 -25.73
CA GLU A 103 -6.91 -7.63 -25.38
C GLU A 103 -7.56 -8.75 -26.21
N VAL A 104 -8.27 -9.66 -25.54
CA VAL A 104 -9.08 -10.70 -26.18
C VAL A 104 -10.53 -10.25 -26.08
N ASP A 105 -11.05 -9.69 -27.18
CA ASP A 105 -12.49 -9.54 -27.37
C ASP A 105 -13.10 -10.93 -27.64
N ILE A 106 -14.11 -11.28 -26.85
CA ILE A 106 -14.93 -12.48 -27.04
C ILE A 106 -16.26 -11.99 -27.60
N ASP A 107 -16.44 -12.14 -28.92
CA ASP A 107 -17.73 -12.00 -29.60
C ASP A 107 -18.60 -13.25 -29.41
N PRO A 108 -19.95 -13.13 -29.45
CA PRO A 108 -20.84 -14.24 -29.78
C PRO A 108 -20.99 -14.46 -31.30
#